data_AF-A0A7J5ASN8-F1
#
_entry.id   AF-A0A7J5ASN8-F1
#
_cell.length_a   1.000
_cell.length_b   1.000
_cell.length_c   1.000
_cell.angle_alpha   90.00
_cell.angle_beta   90.00
_cell.angle_gamma   90.00
#
_symmetry.space_group_name_H-M   'P 1'
#
loop_
_entity.id
_entity.type
_entity.pdbx_description
1 polymer ?
#
loop_
_entity_poly.entity_id
_entity_poly.type
_entity_poly.pdbx_seq_one_letter_code
_entity_poly.pdbx_strand_id
1 'polypeptide(L)'
;MNIKNKILASYTVVFLAIILMVLLSFDFFESNSEEKRNQFFCGTVDFDEEYKEGKKLFKMLCASCHKLDKLVFGPSLKKVEIDSISLFKYLKSNQHRPSFPQLSQENVNEVLKYIESKKPK
;
A
#
# COMPACT_ATOMS: atom_id res chain seq x y z
N MET A 1 -29.61 -39.77 31.31
CA MET A 1 -28.26 -39.48 30.79
C MET A 1 -27.26 -39.52 31.93
N ASN A 2 -26.27 -40.41 31.87
CA ASN A 2 -25.28 -40.60 32.95
C ASN A 2 -24.42 -39.34 33.14
N ILE A 3 -23.99 -39.04 34.36
CA ILE A 3 -23.19 -37.86 34.72
C ILE A 3 -21.94 -37.73 33.83
N LYS A 4 -21.32 -38.86 33.49
CA LYS A 4 -20.18 -38.92 32.54
C LYS A 4 -20.52 -38.34 31.16
N ASN A 5 -21.72 -38.60 30.65
CA ASN A 5 -22.17 -38.12 29.34
C ASN A 5 -22.48 -36.61 29.37
N LYS A 6 -22.94 -36.09 30.52
CA LYS A 6 -23.14 -34.64 30.72
C LYS A 6 -21.80 -33.89 30.73
N ILE A 7 -20.80 -34.45 31.42
CA ILE A 7 -19.46 -33.88 31.49
C ILE A 7 -18.80 -33.89 30.10
N LEU A 8 -18.90 -35.02 29.38
CA LEU A 8 -18.35 -35.14 28.02
C LEU A 8 -18.99 -34.12 27.06
N ALA A 9 -20.31 -33.97 27.09
CA ALA A 9 -21.02 -33.01 26.26
C ALA A 9 -20.66 -31.54 26.59
N SER A 10 -20.32 -31.25 27.85
CA SER A 10 -19.88 -29.90 28.24
C SER A 10 -18.53 -29.56 27.62
N TYR A 11 -17.57 -30.48 27.64
CA TYR A 11 -16.24 -30.23 27.07
C TYR A 11 -16.28 -30.12 25.55
N THR A 12 -17.13 -30.91 24.88
CA THR A 12 -17.26 -30.83 23.42
C THR A 12 -17.82 -29.48 22.98
N VAL A 13 -18.78 -28.92 23.70
CA VAL A 13 -19.36 -27.60 23.38
C VAL A 13 -18.33 -26.48 23.58
N VAL A 14 -17.56 -26.51 24.68
CA VAL A 14 -16.53 -25.49 24.95
C VAL A 14 -15.41 -25.55 23.90
N PHE A 15 -14.97 -26.75 23.54
CA PHE A 15 -13.94 -26.93 22.52
C PHE A 15 -14.38 -26.42 21.14
N LEU A 16 -15.62 -26.72 20.74
CA LEU A 16 -16.20 -26.22 19.49
C LEU A 16 -16.34 -24.69 19.48
N ALA A 17 -16.70 -24.08 20.61
CA ALA A 17 -16.79 -22.62 20.72
C ALA A 17 -15.42 -21.94 20.59
N ILE A 18 -14.37 -22.51 21.19
CA ILE A 18 -13.00 -21.99 21.10
C ILE A 18 -12.49 -22.10 19.66
N ILE A 19 -12.69 -23.24 19.00
CA ILE A 19 -12.31 -23.42 17.59
C ILE A 19 -13.02 -22.40 16.70
N LEU A 20 -14.33 -22.23 16.87
CA LEU A 20 -15.09 -21.25 16.10
C LEU A 20 -14.58 -19.82 16.32
N MET A 21 -14.26 -19.45 17.56
CA MET A 21 -13.67 -18.14 17.88
C MET A 21 -12.30 -17.94 17.22
N VAL A 22 -11.46 -18.97 17.17
CA VAL A 22 -10.14 -18.91 16.52
C VAL A 22 -10.28 -18.81 15.00
N LEU A 23 -11.19 -19.56 14.39
CA LEU A 23 -11.45 -19.49 12.94
C LEU A 23 -11.95 -18.11 12.54
N LEU A 24 -12.92 -17.54 13.28
CA LEU A 24 -13.40 -16.17 13.06
C LEU A 24 -12.30 -15.11 13.27
N SER A 25 -11.35 -15.37 14.18
CA SER A 25 -10.21 -14.47 14.41
C SER A 25 -9.16 -14.57 13.28
N PHE A 26 -9.01 -15.74 12.65
CA PHE A 26 -8.09 -15.96 11.53
C PHE A 26 -8.58 -15.23 10.27
N ASP A 27 -9.87 -15.34 9.95
CA ASP A 27 -10.50 -14.59 8.85
C ASP A 27 -10.34 -13.07 9.03
N PHE A 28 -10.45 -12.59 10.29
CA PHE A 28 -10.24 -11.18 10.61
C PHE A 28 -8.78 -10.73 10.41
N PHE A 29 -7.80 -11.60 10.63
CA PHE A 29 -6.38 -11.27 10.48
C PHE A 29 -5.96 -11.16 9.00
N GLU A 30 -6.46 -12.04 8.12
CA GLU A 30 -6.17 -11.98 6.69
C GLU A 30 -6.81 -10.75 6.02
N SER A 31 -7.94 -10.24 6.55
CA SER A 31 -8.53 -8.99 6.07
C SER A 31 -7.75 -7.71 6.44
N ASN A 32 -6.78 -7.80 7.37
CA ASN A 32 -6.09 -6.61 7.91
C ASN A 32 -4.77 -6.27 7.21
N SER A 33 -4.34 -7.01 6.18
CA SER A 33 -3.09 -6.76 5.47
C SER A 33 -3.22 -6.04 4.12
N GLU A 34 -4.43 -5.80 3.58
CA GLU A 34 -4.59 -5.04 2.33
C GLU A 34 -5.59 -3.86 2.31
N GLU A 35 -6.42 -3.63 3.34
CA GLU A 35 -7.47 -2.60 3.23
C GLU A 35 -7.62 -1.65 4.44
N LYS A 36 -6.57 -0.92 4.82
CA LYS A 36 -6.78 0.29 5.65
C LYS A 36 -5.77 1.43 5.44
N ARG A 37 -5.66 1.90 4.19
CA ARG A 37 -5.15 3.26 3.87
C ARG A 37 -5.89 3.92 2.69
N ASN A 38 -7.04 3.39 2.28
CA ASN A 38 -7.90 3.97 1.25
C ASN A 38 -9.25 4.40 1.85
N GLN A 39 -9.23 5.44 2.68
CA GLN A 39 -10.44 6.26 2.82
C GLN A 39 -10.07 7.73 2.87
N PHE A 40 -9.72 8.26 1.70
CA PHE A 40 -10.15 9.60 1.31
C PHE A 40 -10.99 9.47 0.04
N PHE A 41 -12.27 9.74 0.25
CA PHE A 41 -13.40 9.65 -0.66
C PHE A 41 -13.35 10.76 -1.73
N CYS A 42 -13.23 10.34 -2.99
CA CYS A 42 -13.71 11.01 -4.21
C CYS A 42 -13.60 9.96 -5.34
N GLY A 43 -14.75 9.51 -5.86
CA GLY A 43 -14.85 8.31 -6.70
C GLY A 43 -14.17 8.41 -8.06
N THR A 44 -12.98 7.85 -8.16
CA THR A 44 -12.37 7.51 -9.46
C THR A 44 -11.94 6.05 -9.42
N VAL A 45 -12.50 5.25 -10.32
CA VAL A 45 -12.04 3.90 -10.60
C VAL A 45 -10.64 4.04 -11.21
N ASP A 46 -9.62 3.56 -10.50
CA ASP A 46 -8.23 3.62 -10.94
C ASP A 46 -7.99 2.55 -12.02
N PHE A 47 -8.17 2.89 -13.30
CA PHE A 47 -7.92 2.01 -14.46
C PHE A 47 -6.42 1.80 -14.79
N ASP A 48 -5.51 2.19 -13.91
CA ASP A 48 -4.06 2.08 -14.15
C ASP A 48 -3.52 0.73 -13.69
N GLU A 49 -4.04 -0.37 -14.23
CA GLU A 49 -3.54 -1.70 -13.84
C GLU A 49 -2.06 -1.89 -14.15
N GLU A 50 -1.61 -1.28 -15.24
CA GLU A 50 -0.23 -1.30 -15.72
C GLU A 50 0.76 -0.63 -14.76
N TYR A 51 0.31 0.35 -13.96
CA TYR A 51 1.18 1.16 -13.10
C TYR A 51 0.82 1.01 -11.60
N LYS A 52 0.18 -0.09 -11.20
CA LYS A 52 -0.28 -0.32 -9.81
C LYS A 52 0.84 -0.13 -8.79
N GLU A 53 2.00 -0.72 -9.03
CA GLU A 53 3.12 -0.68 -8.06
C GLU A 53 3.76 0.71 -7.98
N GLY A 54 4.06 1.32 -9.13
CA GLY A 54 4.56 2.69 -9.19
C GLY A 54 3.63 3.71 -8.53
N LYS A 55 2.32 3.54 -8.75
CA LYS A 55 1.28 4.36 -8.13
C LYS A 55 1.21 4.18 -6.62
N LYS A 56 1.30 2.94 -6.13
CA LYS A 56 1.32 2.62 -4.69
C LYS A 56 2.52 3.27 -4.01
N LEU A 57 3.72 3.08 -4.58
CA LEU A 57 4.96 3.68 -4.08
C LEU A 57 4.87 5.21 -4.08
N PHE A 58 4.40 5.82 -5.18
CA PHE A 58 4.23 7.27 -5.28
C PHE A 58 3.25 7.81 -4.23
N LYS A 59 2.07 7.18 -4.08
CA LYS A 59 1.07 7.59 -3.08
C LYS A 59 1.61 7.48 -1.64
N MET A 60 2.43 6.47 -1.36
CA MET A 60 2.97 6.23 -0.02
C MET A 60 4.11 7.19 0.35
N LEU A 61 5.02 7.46 -0.60
CA LEU A 61 6.30 8.10 -0.31
C LEU A 61 6.42 9.54 -0.83
N CYS A 62 5.73 9.87 -1.92
CA CYS A 62 5.95 11.11 -2.68
C CYS A 62 4.76 12.06 -2.62
N ALA A 63 3.53 11.54 -2.65
CA ALA A 63 2.30 12.32 -2.83
C ALA A 63 2.00 13.33 -1.71
N SER A 64 2.60 13.15 -0.54
CA SER A 64 2.53 14.12 0.56
C SER A 64 3.20 15.45 0.19
N CYS A 65 4.34 15.39 -0.51
CA CYS A 65 5.13 16.56 -0.88
C CYS A 65 4.99 16.94 -2.35
N HIS A 66 4.80 15.99 -3.25
CA HIS A 66 4.76 16.23 -4.69
C HIS A 66 3.41 15.85 -5.27
N LYS A 67 2.80 16.76 -6.02
CA LYS A 67 1.66 16.43 -6.87
C LYS A 67 2.09 16.44 -8.33
N LEU A 68 1.38 15.66 -9.13
CA LEU A 68 1.65 15.59 -10.56
C LEU A 68 1.32 16.91 -11.22
N ASP A 69 0.15 17.48 -10.98
CA ASP A 69 -0.43 18.58 -11.74
C ASP A 69 -0.26 19.97 -11.14
N LYS A 70 0.12 20.06 -9.85
CA LYS A 70 0.18 21.33 -9.12
C LYS A 70 1.28 21.37 -8.06
N LEU A 71 1.61 22.59 -7.64
CA LEU A 71 2.54 22.83 -6.55
C LEU A 71 1.86 22.59 -5.20
N VAL A 72 2.60 22.00 -4.28
CA VAL A 72 2.22 21.84 -2.86
C VAL A 72 3.43 22.18 -2.01
N PHE A 73 4.03 21.22 -1.29
CA PHE A 73 5.27 21.45 -0.54
C PHE A 73 6.50 21.37 -1.44
N GLY A 74 6.49 20.44 -2.39
CA GLY A 74 7.50 20.26 -3.42
C GLY A 74 7.01 20.71 -4.79
N PRO A 75 7.94 20.84 -5.76
CA PRO A 75 7.61 21.15 -7.13
C PRO A 75 6.67 20.12 -7.77
N SER A 76 5.87 20.59 -8.71
CA SER A 76 4.99 19.76 -9.53
C SER A 76 5.83 18.90 -10.46
N LEU A 77 5.44 17.63 -10.61
CA LEU A 77 6.16 16.69 -11.46
C LEU A 77 5.68 16.67 -12.92
N LYS A 78 4.67 17.48 -13.27
CA LYS A 78 4.03 17.53 -14.60
C LYS A 78 5.03 17.72 -15.75
N LYS A 79 6.07 18.52 -15.50
CA LYS A 79 7.05 18.96 -16.51
C LYS A 79 8.47 18.48 -16.22
N VAL A 80 8.62 17.51 -15.31
CA VAL A 80 9.94 16.98 -14.96
C VAL A 80 10.32 15.91 -15.97
N GLU A 81 11.37 16.16 -16.75
CA GLU A 81 11.99 15.20 -17.64
C GLU A 81 13.32 14.77 -17.03
N ILE A 82 13.40 13.51 -16.61
CA ILE A 82 14.57 12.95 -15.96
C ILE A 82 14.63 11.45 -16.28
N ASP A 83 15.81 10.95 -16.63
CA ASP A 83 15.99 9.52 -16.84
C ASP A 83 16.03 8.76 -15.51
N SER A 84 15.79 7.46 -15.57
CA SER A 84 15.72 6.60 -14.38
C SER A 84 17.01 6.56 -13.56
N ILE A 85 18.17 6.65 -14.21
CA ILE A 85 19.47 6.57 -13.53
C ILE A 85 19.71 7.87 -12.75
N SER A 86 19.48 9.01 -13.41
CA SER A 86 19.58 10.33 -12.79
C SER A 86 18.59 10.47 -11.64
N LEU A 87 17.34 10.02 -11.82
CA LEU A 87 16.34 10.05 -10.77
C LEU A 87 16.74 9.18 -9.58
N PHE A 88 17.18 7.95 -9.83
CA PHE A 88 17.64 7.03 -8.78
C PHE A 88 18.78 7.62 -7.97
N LYS A 89 19.77 8.22 -8.64
CA LYS A 89 20.89 8.91 -7.98
C LYS A 89 20.41 10.12 -7.18
N TYR A 90 19.51 10.93 -7.73
CA TYR A 90 19.00 12.13 -7.09
C TYR A 90 18.23 11.80 -5.80
N LEU A 91 17.34 10.81 -5.84
CA LEU A 91 16.55 10.35 -4.68
C LEU A 91 17.44 9.81 -3.55
N LYS A 92 18.58 9.20 -3.87
CA LYS A 92 19.55 8.71 -2.86
C LYS A 92 20.50 9.79 -2.36
N SER A 93 20.60 10.91 -3.05
CA SER A 93 21.47 12.01 -2.64
C SER A 93 20.86 12.84 -1.51
N ASN A 94 21.69 13.61 -0.81
CA ASN A 94 21.24 14.56 0.21
C ASN A 94 20.56 15.82 -0.38
N GLN A 95 20.52 15.94 -1.72
CA GLN A 95 19.86 17.04 -2.41
C GLN A 95 18.33 16.88 -2.42
N HIS A 96 17.86 15.63 -2.51
CA HIS A 96 16.44 15.32 -2.34
C HIS A 96 16.18 15.05 -0.86
N ARG A 97 15.17 15.72 -0.27
CA ARG A 97 14.84 15.54 1.15
C ARG A 97 13.36 15.15 1.34
N PRO A 98 13.08 14.07 2.09
CA PRO A 98 14.06 13.10 2.61
C PRO A 98 14.78 12.36 1.47
N SER A 99 15.98 11.85 1.75
CA SER A 99 16.62 10.91 0.83
C SER A 99 15.99 9.53 0.99
N PHE A 100 16.04 8.74 -0.08
CA PHE A 100 15.46 7.41 -0.16
C PHE A 100 16.52 6.33 -0.47
N PRO A 101 17.55 6.16 0.38
CA PRO A 101 18.61 5.15 0.16
C PRO A 101 18.08 3.72 0.03
N GLN A 102 16.93 3.44 0.65
CA GLN A 102 16.27 2.14 0.67
C GLN A 102 15.55 1.78 -0.63
N LEU A 103 15.28 2.73 -1.53
CA LEU A 103 14.62 2.41 -2.80
C LEU A 103 15.59 1.68 -3.73
N SER A 104 15.13 0.57 -4.31
CA SER A 104 15.82 -0.11 -5.42
C SER A 104 15.64 0.69 -6.72
N GLN A 105 16.52 0.47 -7.69
CA GLN A 105 16.40 1.13 -8.99
C GLN A 105 15.11 0.71 -9.71
N GLU A 106 14.69 -0.54 -9.54
CA GLU A 106 13.42 -1.06 -10.05
C GLU A 106 12.22 -0.28 -9.48
N ASN A 107 12.17 -0.08 -8.17
CA ASN A 107 11.09 0.69 -7.54
C ASN A 107 11.07 2.15 -8.05
N VAL A 108 12.24 2.74 -8.29
CA VAL A 108 12.34 4.07 -8.89
C VAL A 108 11.83 4.08 -10.32
N ASN A 109 12.12 3.05 -11.12
CA ASN A 109 11.62 2.91 -12.49
C ASN A 109 10.10 2.81 -12.51
N GLU A 110 9.51 2.02 -11.61
CA GLU A 110 8.05 1.89 -11.51
C GLU A 110 7.38 3.22 -11.15
N VAL A 111 7.96 3.96 -10.20
CA VAL A 111 7.48 5.31 -9.86
C VAL A 111 7.62 6.27 -11.06
N LEU A 112 8.74 6.22 -11.78
CA LEU A 112 8.97 7.07 -12.95
C LEU A 112 7.95 6.78 -14.07
N LYS A 113 7.73 5.50 -14.40
CA LYS A 113 6.71 5.09 -15.38
C LYS A 113 5.32 5.62 -15.02
N TYR A 114 4.94 5.54 -13.74
CA TYR A 114 3.68 6.08 -13.27
C TYR A 114 3.60 7.61 -13.41
N ILE A 115 4.68 8.34 -13.09
CA ILE A 115 4.72 9.80 -13.25
C ILE A 115 4.59 10.17 -14.74
N GLU A 116 5.31 9.47 -15.61
CA GLU A 116 5.31 9.71 -17.06
C GLU A 116 3.95 9.41 -17.70
N SER A 117 3.28 8.33 -17.29
CA SER A 117 1.94 7.99 -17.82
C SER A 117 0.86 9.02 -17.48
N LYS A 118 1.13 9.90 -16.52
CA LYS A 118 0.22 10.98 -16.11
C LYS A 118 0.60 12.37 -16.65
N LYS A 119 1.69 12.50 -17.40
CA LYS A 119 2.01 13.75 -18.08
C LYS A 119 0.96 14.03 -19.17
N PRO A 120 0.58 15.31 -19.40
CA PRO A 120 -0.24 15.66 -20.55
C PRO A 120 0.53 15.28 -21.82
N LYS A 121 -0.19 14.71 -22.80
CA LYS A 121 0.34 14.51 -24.16
C LYS A 121 0.50 15.83 -24.89
#